data_AF-A0A5R9FXX7-F1
#
_entry.id   AF-A0A5R9FXX7-F1
#
_cell.length_a   1.000
_cell.length_b   1.000
_cell.length_c   1.000
_cell.angle_alpha   90.00
_cell.angle_beta   90.00
_cell.angle_gamma   90.00
#
_symmetry.space_group_name_H-M   'P 1'
#
loop_
_entity.id
_entity.type
_entity.pdbx_description
1 polymer ?
#
loop_
_entity_poly.entity_id
_entity_poly.type
_entity_poly.pdbx_seq_one_letter_code
_entity_poly.pdbx_strand_id
1 'polypeptide(L)'
;MHHITCSWVKRVGTPWAPNSVTVKGFVQVDCSDKLDDANTQAHIQIYDGSWKDRGDPIVSHNTGPRIHVNDDTLKRPGTWKYRTKGTHFGQHGNIWTLPTYYSPVRTLTRHH
;
A
#
# COMPACT_ATOMS: atom_id res chain seq x y z
N MET A 1 22.28 14.81 14.65
CA MET A 1 21.70 13.68 13.90
C MET A 1 20.37 14.18 13.36
N HIS A 2 20.19 14.22 12.03
CA HIS A 2 18.88 14.54 11.44
C HIS A 2 17.98 13.32 11.64
N HIS A 3 16.90 13.47 12.40
CA HIS A 3 15.89 12.41 12.56
C HIS A 3 14.81 12.65 11.51
N ILE A 4 14.78 11.80 10.48
CA ILE A 4 13.64 11.78 9.56
C ILE A 4 12.53 10.97 10.20
N THR A 5 11.37 11.60 10.37
CA THR A 5 10.16 10.93 10.78
C THR A 5 9.29 10.69 9.55
N CYS A 6 8.96 9.43 9.30
CA CYS A 6 8.01 9.05 8.26
C CYS A 6 6.69 8.62 8.89
N SER A 7 5.59 9.05 8.28
CA SER A 7 4.25 8.70 8.72
C SER A 7 3.39 8.30 7.53
N TRP A 8 2.60 7.26 7.71
CA TRP A 8 1.62 6.86 6.72
C TRP A 8 0.50 7.88 6.63
N VAL A 9 0.13 8.27 5.41
CA VAL A 9 -1.02 9.13 5.20
C VAL A 9 -2.29 8.31 5.44
N LYS A 10 -2.85 8.48 6.63
CA LYS A 10 -4.05 7.73 7.06
C LYS A 10 -5.22 8.07 6.14
N ARG A 11 -6.03 7.05 5.81
CA ARG A 11 -7.25 7.13 4.98
C ARG A 11 -7.01 7.28 3.47
N VAL A 12 -5.76 7.21 3.06
CA VAL A 12 -5.36 7.17 1.65
C VAL A 12 -5.11 5.71 1.26
N GLY A 13 -5.33 5.39 -0.01
CA GLY A 13 -5.26 4.02 -0.50
C GLY A 13 -6.62 3.38 -0.79
N THR A 14 -6.55 2.31 -1.57
CA THR A 14 -7.63 1.55 -2.22
C THR A 14 -9.00 2.28 -2.33
N PRO A 15 -9.22 3.00 -3.43
CA PRO A 15 -10.41 2.76 -4.23
C PRO A 15 -10.10 2.60 -5.71
N TRP A 16 -10.76 1.63 -6.35
CA TRP A 16 -11.08 1.72 -7.77
C TRP A 16 -12.51 1.23 -8.02
N ALA A 17 -13.09 1.73 -9.13
CA ALA A 17 -14.51 1.77 -9.42
C ALA A 17 -15.22 0.44 -9.09
N PRO A 18 -16.42 0.46 -8.49
CA PRO A 18 -17.18 -0.75 -8.21
C PRO A 18 -17.28 -1.67 -9.42
N ASN A 19 -17.38 -1.11 -10.64
CA ASN A 19 -17.65 -1.85 -11.86
C ASN A 19 -16.42 -2.28 -12.65
N SER A 20 -15.20 -1.99 -12.19
CA SER A 20 -14.02 -2.34 -12.97
C SER A 20 -13.52 -3.78 -12.72
N VAL A 21 -12.62 -4.30 -13.57
CA VAL A 21 -12.22 -5.72 -13.52
C VAL A 21 -11.02 -6.00 -12.60
N THR A 22 -10.02 -5.13 -12.55
CA THR A 22 -8.94 -5.15 -11.54
C THR A 22 -9.33 -4.35 -10.27
N VAL A 23 -8.49 -4.35 -9.26
CA VAL A 23 -8.51 -3.45 -8.09
C VAL A 23 -7.17 -2.75 -8.12
N LYS A 24 -7.19 -1.43 -7.92
CA LYS A 24 -5.96 -0.67 -7.70
C LYS A 24 -5.88 -0.27 -6.23
N GLY A 25 -4.80 -0.72 -5.62
CA GLY A 25 -4.39 -0.37 -4.28
C GLY A 25 -3.29 0.66 -4.34
N PHE A 26 -3.21 1.52 -3.33
CA PHE A 26 -2.01 2.32 -3.16
C PHE A 26 -1.79 2.66 -1.69
N VAL A 27 -0.56 3.00 -1.37
CA VAL A 27 -0.17 3.53 -0.07
C VAL A 27 0.70 4.76 -0.25
N GLN A 28 0.60 5.69 0.70
CA GLN A 28 1.37 6.91 0.70
C GLN A 28 2.09 7.09 2.03
N VAL A 29 3.38 7.36 1.96
CA VAL A 29 4.24 7.71 3.10
C VAL A 29 4.68 9.16 2.93
N ASP A 30 4.50 9.97 3.96
CA ASP A 30 5.07 11.32 4.04
C ASP A 30 6.17 11.34 5.11
N CYS A 31 7.37 11.71 4.71
CA CYS A 31 8.59 11.85 5.51
C CYS A 31 8.95 13.32 5.69
N SER A 32 9.55 13.66 6.84
CA SER A 32 9.96 15.03 7.15
C SER A 32 11.11 15.55 6.28
N ASP A 33 11.85 14.66 5.62
CA ASP A 33 12.94 14.97 4.69
C ASP A 33 13.15 13.79 3.70
N LYS A 34 14.13 13.91 2.81
CA LYS A 34 14.50 12.89 1.80
C LYS A 34 15.18 11.68 2.43
N LEU A 35 14.84 10.48 1.94
CA LEU A 35 15.46 9.23 2.38
C LEU A 35 16.68 8.89 1.51
N ASP A 36 17.68 8.22 2.10
CA ASP A 36 18.91 7.83 1.38
C ASP A 36 18.64 6.65 0.44
N ASP A 37 17.92 5.64 0.95
CA ASP A 37 17.37 4.52 0.19
C ASP A 37 15.98 4.20 0.76
N ALA A 38 14.97 4.15 -0.10
CA ALA A 38 13.61 3.93 0.34
C ALA A 38 12.87 2.99 -0.60
N ASN A 39 12.57 1.79 -0.11
CA ASN A 39 11.75 0.81 -0.81
C ASN A 39 10.43 0.67 -0.06
N THR A 40 9.34 1.11 -0.69
CA THR A 40 8.00 0.90 -0.15
C THR A 40 7.32 -0.16 -1.00
N GLN A 41 6.69 -1.11 -0.34
CA GLN A 41 5.99 -2.22 -0.95
C GLN A 41 4.50 -2.09 -0.67
N ALA A 42 3.67 -2.34 -1.68
CA ALA A 42 2.23 -2.40 -1.56
C ALA A 42 1.72 -3.79 -1.97
N HIS A 43 0.73 -4.27 -1.22
CA HIS A 43 0.03 -5.54 -1.46
C HIS A 43 -1.48 -5.37 -1.31
N ILE A 44 -2.25 -5.77 -2.31
CA ILE A 44 -3.70 -5.87 -2.21
C ILE A 44 -4.05 -7.12 -1.42
N GLN A 45 -4.93 -6.96 -0.43
CA GLN A 45 -5.47 -8.04 0.37
C GLN A 45 -6.97 -8.20 0.15
N ILE A 46 -7.42 -9.45 0.08
CA ILE A 46 -8.84 -9.82 0.04
C ILE A 46 -9.22 -10.50 1.36
N TYR A 47 -10.41 -10.20 1.89
CA TYR A 47 -10.96 -10.91 3.04
C TYR A 47 -11.69 -12.19 2.62
N ASP A 48 -11.20 -13.34 3.09
CA ASP A 48 -11.71 -14.68 2.82
C ASP A 48 -11.60 -15.54 4.10
N GLY A 49 -12.39 -15.17 5.12
CA GLY A 49 -12.24 -15.65 6.51
C GLY A 49 -11.07 -15.01 7.27
N SER A 50 -10.03 -14.62 6.54
CA SER A 50 -8.91 -13.80 6.99
C SER A 50 -8.41 -12.92 5.84
N TRP A 51 -7.55 -11.94 6.14
CA TRP A 51 -6.91 -11.13 5.10
C TRP A 51 -5.79 -11.92 4.41
N LYS A 52 -5.89 -12.06 3.09
CA LYS A 52 -4.93 -12.79 2.25
C LYS A 52 -4.33 -11.87 1.19
N ASP A 53 -3.00 -11.86 1.06
CA ASP A 53 -2.28 -11.14 0.02
C ASP A 53 -2.65 -11.70 -1.38
N ARG A 54 -2.67 -10.82 -2.39
CA ARG A 54 -3.01 -11.14 -3.77
C ARG A 54 -2.03 -10.49 -4.73
N GLY A 55 -1.62 -11.25 -5.74
CA GLY A 55 -0.61 -10.80 -6.70
C GLY A 55 0.78 -10.80 -6.08
N ASP A 56 1.75 -10.42 -6.90
CA ASP A 56 3.09 -10.15 -6.43
C ASP A 56 3.15 -8.72 -5.86
N PRO A 57 3.96 -8.50 -4.83
CA PRO A 57 4.18 -7.14 -4.33
C PRO A 57 4.69 -6.21 -5.41
N ILE A 58 4.16 -5.00 -5.44
CA ILE A 58 4.83 -3.91 -6.15
C ILE A 58 5.72 -3.18 -5.17
N VAL A 59 7.01 -3.09 -5.51
CA VAL A 59 8.01 -2.32 -4.78
C VAL A 59 8.29 -1.04 -5.57
N SER A 60 8.16 0.11 -4.91
CA SER A 60 8.55 1.40 -5.46
C SER A 60 9.77 1.94 -4.70
N HIS A 61 10.73 2.43 -5.46
CA HIS A 61 11.90 3.13 -4.94
C HIS A 61 11.74 4.64 -5.14
N ASN A 62 11.77 5.41 -4.04
CA ASN A 62 11.63 6.88 -4.10
C ASN A 62 12.29 7.56 -2.90
N THR A 63 13.30 8.38 -3.16
CA THR A 63 14.07 9.12 -2.14
C THR A 63 13.45 10.45 -1.74
N GLY A 64 12.36 10.86 -2.38
CA GLY A 64 11.61 12.07 -2.04
C GLY A 64 10.83 11.94 -0.72
N PRO A 65 10.41 13.07 -0.13
CA PRO A 65 9.67 13.09 1.15
C PRO A 65 8.27 12.49 1.03
N ARG A 66 7.78 12.20 -0.18
CA ARG A 66 6.49 11.54 -0.41
C ARG A 66 6.68 10.34 -1.31
N ILE A 67 6.33 9.16 -0.80
CA ILE A 67 6.43 7.89 -1.53
C ILE A 67 5.02 7.39 -1.81
N HIS A 68 4.76 7.06 -3.07
CA HIS A 68 3.50 6.51 -3.53
C HIS A 68 3.77 5.16 -4.18
N VAL A 69 3.12 4.11 -3.67
CA VAL A 69 3.24 2.77 -4.25
C VAL A 69 1.87 2.32 -4.69
N ASN A 70 1.74 2.01 -5.98
CA ASN A 70 0.55 1.41 -6.55
C ASN A 70 0.74 -0.09 -6.60
N ASP A 71 -0.34 -0.81 -6.31
CA ASP A 71 -0.46 -2.24 -6.59
C ASP A 71 -1.76 -2.45 -7.38
N ASP A 72 -1.78 -3.44 -8.27
CA ASP A 72 -2.96 -3.82 -9.00
C ASP A 72 -3.15 -5.34 -9.10
N THR A 73 -4.39 -5.78 -8.91
CA THR A 73 -4.73 -7.20 -8.97
C THR A 73 -6.11 -7.40 -9.56
N LEU A 74 -6.41 -8.57 -10.14
CA LEU A 74 -7.75 -8.85 -10.65
C LEU A 74 -8.77 -8.94 -9.50
N LYS A 75 -9.95 -8.32 -9.66
CA LYS A 75 -11.07 -8.58 -8.74
C LYS A 75 -11.45 -10.05 -8.82
N ARG A 76 -11.70 -10.62 -7.65
CA ARG A 76 -12.38 -11.90 -7.53
C ARG A 76 -13.86 -11.73 -7.94
N PRO A 77 -14.42 -12.60 -8.79
CA PRO A 77 -15.84 -12.61 -9.11
C PRO A 77 -16.72 -12.62 -7.86
N GLY A 78 -17.81 -11.85 -7.87
CA GLY A 78 -18.67 -11.65 -6.70
C GLY A 78 -18.29 -10.43 -5.87
N THR A 79 -18.81 -10.36 -4.63
CA THR A 79 -18.65 -9.21 -3.73
C THR A 79 -17.65 -9.53 -2.64
N TRP A 80 -16.56 -8.76 -2.55
CA TRP A 80 -15.44 -9.02 -1.64
C TRP A 80 -14.93 -7.75 -0.95
N LYS A 81 -14.38 -7.90 0.25
CA LYS A 81 -13.69 -6.81 0.95
C LYS A 81 -12.22 -6.77 0.54
N TYR A 82 -11.74 -5.59 0.15
CA TYR A 82 -10.37 -5.31 -0.27
C TYR A 82 -9.74 -4.25 0.63
N ARG A 83 -8.43 -4.33 0.80
CA ARG A 83 -7.57 -3.28 1.36
C ARG A 83 -6.17 -3.39 0.75
N THR A 84 -5.32 -2.41 0.98
CA THR A 84 -3.90 -2.45 0.63
C THR A 84 -3.07 -2.43 1.90
N LYS A 85 -2.11 -3.36 1.98
CA LYS A 85 -1.08 -3.42 3.00
C LYS A 85 0.17 -2.72 2.46
N GLY A 86 0.67 -1.73 3.18
CA GLY A 86 1.92 -1.04 2.91
C GLY A 86 3.00 -1.52 3.86
N THR A 87 4.14 -1.94 3.32
CA THR A 87 5.35 -2.28 4.06
C THR A 87 6.48 -1.38 3.58
N HIS A 88 7.38 -0.98 4.47
CA HIS A 88 8.49 -0.11 4.12
C HIS A 88 9.80 -0.70 4.60
N PHE A 89 10.75 -0.78 3.68
CA PHE A 89 12.09 -1.29 3.86
C PHE A 89 13.02 -0.19 3.32
N GLY A 90 13.56 0.63 4.19
CA GLY A 90 14.33 1.79 3.79
C GLY A 90 15.38 2.11 4.83
N GLN A 91 16.51 2.63 4.38
CA GLN A 91 17.60 3.07 5.21
C GLN A 91 17.63 4.60 5.20
N HIS A 92 17.53 5.18 6.40
CA HIS A 92 18.00 6.54 6.64
C HIS A 92 18.76 6.57 7.96
N GLY A 93 20.10 6.64 7.88
CA GLY A 93 20.97 6.36 9.02
C GLY A 93 20.77 4.94 9.58
N ASN A 94 20.24 4.85 10.82
CA ASN A 94 20.04 3.60 11.57
C ASN A 94 18.59 3.08 11.59
N ILE A 95 17.66 3.74 10.90
CA ILE A 95 16.26 3.30 10.82
C ILE A 95 16.14 2.37 9.62
N TRP A 96 15.74 1.12 9.88
CA TRP A 96 15.69 0.04 8.88
C TRP A 96 14.27 -0.34 8.46
N THR A 97 13.27 -0.10 9.32
CA THR A 97 11.89 -0.53 9.08
C THR A 97 10.89 0.48 9.66
N LEU A 98 9.87 0.84 8.87
CA LEU A 98 8.71 1.58 9.37
C LEU A 98 7.57 0.60 9.67
N PRO A 99 6.61 0.97 10.55
CA PRO A 99 5.44 0.15 10.84
C PRO A 99 4.67 -0.23 9.57
N THR A 100 4.07 -1.41 9.54
CA THR A 100 3.13 -1.79 8.47
C THR A 100 1.86 -0.94 8.55
N TYR A 101 1.35 -0.52 7.40
CA TYR A 101 0.10 0.22 7.28
C TYR A 101 -0.96 -0.55 6.50
N TYR A 102 -2.23 -0.25 6.77
CA TYR A 102 -3.37 -0.78 6.03
C TYR A 102 -4.27 0.37 5.59
N SER A 103 -4.60 0.41 4.30
CA SER A 103 -5.60 1.33 3.76
C SER A 103 -7.01 1.02 4.31
N PRO A 104 -7.98 1.95 4.17
CA PRO A 104 -9.37 1.66 4.50
C PRO A 104 -9.91 0.45 3.74
N VAL A 105 -10.74 -0.34 4.43
CA VAL A 105 -11.43 -1.48 3.83
C VAL A 105 -12.56 -1.01 2.92
N ARG A 106 -12.66 -1.60 1.72
CA ARG A 106 -13.80 -1.38 0.81
C ARG A 106 -14.39 -2.68 0.31
N THR A 107 -15.71 -2.70 0.17
CA THR A 107 -16.43 -3.77 -0.52
C THR A 107 -16.51 -3.45 -2.01
N LEU A 108 -15.98 -4.32 -2.87
CA LEU A 108 -16.04 -4.20 -4.32
C LEU A 108 -16.69 -5.43 -4.93
N THR A 109 -17.42 -5.24 -6.02
CA THR A 109 -18.11 -6.32 -6.75
C THR A 109 -17.47 -6.48 -8.12
N ARG A 110 -17.39 -7.71 -8.62
CA ARG A 110 -17.13 -7.99 -10.03
C ARG A 110 -18.26 -8.84 -10.56
N HIS A 111 -19.00 -8.28 -11.51
CA HIS A 111 -19.93 -9.03 -12.35
C HIS A 111 -19.11 -9.90 -13.33
N HIS A 112 -19.64 -11.07 -13.66
CA HIS A 112 -18.97 -12.08 -14.47
C HIS A 112 -18.34 -11.52 -15.74
#